data_AF-A0A2D7M4I4-F1
#
_entry.id   AF-A0A2D7M4I4-F1
#
_cell.length_a   1.000
_cell.length_b   1.000
_cell.length_c   1.000
_cell.angle_alpha   90.00
_cell.angle_beta   90.00
_cell.angle_gamma   90.00
#
_symmetry.space_group_name_H-M   'P 1'
#
loop_
_entity.id
_entity.type
_entity.pdbx_description
1 polymer ?
#
loop_
_entity_poly.entity_id
_entity_poly.type
_entity_poly.pdbx_seq_one_letter_code
_entity_poly.pdbx_strand_id
1 'polypeptide(L)' 'MDAFFAAVEALDDPSLKGKPLVIGHPGPRGVVSTASYEARKFGVHSA' A
#
# COMPACT_ATOMS: atom_id res chain seq x y z
N MET A 1 -10.11 0.13 -9.56
CA MET A 1 -8.77 -0.47 -9.43
C MET A 1 -8.45 -0.49 -7.95
N ASP A 2 -8.52 -1.67 -7.34
CA ASP A 2 -8.14 -1.81 -5.95
C ASP A 2 -6.64 -1.57 -5.82
N ALA A 3 -6.23 -0.83 -4.79
CA ALA A 3 -4.82 -0.52 -4.56
C ALA A 3 -4.13 0.30 -5.68
N PHE A 4 -4.85 1.21 -6.36
CA PHE A 4 -4.33 2.00 -7.49
C PHE A 4 -2.95 2.62 -7.24
N PHE A 5 -2.79 3.41 -6.18
CA PHE A 5 -1.51 4.06 -5.88
C PHE A 5 -0.41 3.05 -5.53
N ALA A 6 -0.72 1.97 -4.81
CA ALA A 6 0.25 0.92 -4.52
C ALA A 6 0.67 0.15 -5.78
N ALA A 7 -0.22 -0.01 -6.77
CA ALA A 7 0.10 -0.64 -8.03
C ALA A 7 1.00 0.25 -8.91
N VAL A 8 0.82 1.57 -8.87
CA VAL A 8 1.72 2.52 -9.55
C VAL A 8 3.12 2.45 -8.94
N GLU A 9 3.24 2.52 -7.62
CA GLU A 9 4.54 2.43 -6.93
C GLU A 9 5.24 1.08 -7.16
N ALA A 10 4.48 -0.03 -7.21
CA ALA A 10 5.06 -1.35 -7.52
C ALA A 10 5.47 -1.52 -9.00
N LEU A 11 4.95 -0.69 -9.91
CA LEU A 11 5.42 -0.61 -11.29
C LEU A 11 6.67 0.26 -11.41
N ASP A 12 6.75 1.34 -10.64
CA ASP A 12 7.89 2.27 -10.64
C ASP A 12 9.13 1.68 -9.95
N ASP A 13 8.92 0.98 -8.82
CA ASP A 13 9.94 0.16 -8.15
C ASP A 13 9.54 -1.33 -8.19
N PRO A 14 10.05 -2.10 -9.18
CA PRO A 14 9.79 -3.53 -9.28
C PRO A 14 10.22 -4.33 -8.05
N SER A 15 11.10 -3.80 -7.19
CA SER A 15 11.53 -4.46 -5.95
C SER A 15 10.42 -4.53 -4.90
N LEU A 16 9.36 -3.73 -5.04
CA LEU A 16 8.19 -3.73 -4.17
C LEU A 16 7.14 -4.78 -4.57
N LYS A 17 7.27 -5.38 -5.75
CA LYS A 17 6.31 -6.36 -6.26
C LYS A 17 6.27 -7.60 -5.37
N GLY A 18 5.07 -8.01 -4.97
CA GLY A 18 4.84 -9.16 -4.09
C GLY A 18 5.20 -8.90 -2.62
N LYS A 19 5.58 -7.68 -2.25
CA LYS A 19 5.79 -7.28 -0.86
C LYS A 19 4.54 -6.59 -0.30
N PRO A 20 4.33 -6.66 1.03
CA PRO A 20 3.31 -5.86 1.70
C PRO A 20 3.64 -4.37 1.56
N LEU A 21 2.79 -3.62 0.84
CA LEU A 21 2.99 -2.19 0.57
C LEU A 21 1.78 -1.38 1.05
N VAL A 22 2.06 -0.23 1.65
CA VAL A 22 1.07 0.70 2.17
C VAL A 22 1.46 2.11 1.77
N ILE A 23 0.51 2.88 1.27
CA ILE A 23 0.68 4.31 0.96
C ILE A 23 -0.17 5.11 1.94
N GLY A 24 0.43 6.09 2.57
CA GLY A 24 -0.22 6.96 3.54
C GLY A 24 0.72 8.07 4.01
N HIS A 25 0.20 8.93 4.88
CA HIS A 25 1.00 10.03 5.42
C HIS A 25 1.97 9.54 6.51
N PRO A 26 3.28 9.85 6.46
CA PRO A 26 4.22 9.52 7.52
C PRO A 26 4.05 10.50 8.67
N GLY A 27 3.14 10.19 9.59
CA GLY A 27 2.92 11.01 10.78
C GLY A 27 2.14 10.24 11.85
N PRO A 28 2.16 10.70 13.11
CA PRO A 28 1.53 10.01 14.24
C PRO A 28 0.00 9.88 14.11
N ARG A 29 -0.62 10.65 13.21
CA ARG A 29 -2.05 10.57 12.86
C ARG A 29 -2.28 10.29 11.38
N GLY A 30 -1.26 9.77 10.69
CA GLY A 30 -1.37 9.37 9.30
C GLY A 30 -2.33 8.20 9.16
N VAL A 31 -3.17 8.26 8.13
CA VAL A 31 -4.07 7.16 7.75
C VAL A 31 -3.54 6.46 6.50
N VAL A 32 -3.94 5.20 6.34
CA VAL A 32 -3.64 4.41 5.14
C VAL A 32 -4.55 4.87 4.01
N SER A 33 -3.97 5.51 3.00
CA SER A 33 -4.68 5.89 1.77
C SER A 33 -4.90 4.69 0.86
N THR A 34 -3.91 3.79 0.77
CA THR A 34 -4.08 2.53 0.05
C THR A 34 -3.17 1.43 0.58
N ALA A 35 -3.59 0.18 0.42
CA ALA A 35 -2.83 -0.99 0.84
C ALA A 35 -2.86 -2.05 -0.27
N SER A 36 -1.70 -2.66 -0.55
CA SER A 36 -1.57 -3.77 -1.48
C SER A 36 -2.31 -5.01 -0.97
N TYR A 37 -2.61 -5.94 -1.87
CA TYR A 37 -3.27 -7.19 -1.49
C TYR A 37 -2.42 -8.02 -0.52
N GLU A 38 -1.10 -7.98 -0.65
CA GLU A 38 -0.16 -8.60 0.28
C GLU A 38 -0.25 -7.96 1.67
N ALA A 39 -0.41 -6.63 1.76
CA ALA A 39 -0.60 -5.94 3.03
C ALA A 39 -1.95 -6.26 3.69
N ARG A 40 -3.01 -6.46 2.90
CA ARG A 40 -4.35 -6.82 3.42
C ARG A 40 -4.37 -8.16 4.15
N LYS A 41 -3.47 -9.10 3.82
CA LYS A 41 -3.33 -10.37 4.55
C LYS A 41 -2.95 -10.16 6.02
N PHE A 42 -2.36 -9.02 6.36
CA PHE A 42 -1.98 -8.65 7.72
C PHE A 42 -3.06 -7.81 8.43
N GLY A 43 -4.27 -7.70 7.88
CA GLY A 43 -5.36 -6.88 8.43
C GLY A 43 -5.20 -5.39 8.19
N VAL A 44 -4.28 -4.98 7.30
CA VAL A 44 -4.13 -3.57 6.91
C VAL A 44 -5.17 -3.23 5.86
N HIS A 45 -6.03 -2.28 6.19
CA HIS A 45 -7.06 -1.77 5.29
C HIS A 45 -6.86 -0.28 5.06
N SER A 46 -7.19 0.18 3.85
CA SER A 46 -7.36 1.61 3.60
C SER A 46 -8.51 2.15 4.44
N ALA A 47 -8.33 3.35 4.99
CA ALA A 47 -9.39 4.08 5.68
C ALA A 47 -10.46 4.57 4.69
#